data_AF-A0A833E4Z5-F1
#
_entry.id   AF-A0A833E4Z5-F1
#
_cell.length_a   1.000
_cell.length_b   1.000
_cell.length_c   1.000
_cell.angle_alpha   90.00
_cell.angle_beta   90.00
_cell.angle_gamma   90.00
#
_symmetry.space_group_name_H-M   'P 1'
#
loop_
_entity.id
_entity.type
_entity.pdbx_description
1 polymer ?
#
loop_
_entity_poly.entity_id
_entity_poly.type
_entity_poly.pdbx_seq_one_letter_code
_entity_poly.pdbx_strand_id
1 'polypeptide(L)'
;MEVYVGTSGWLYDWNPKGNFEWYVENSGLNAVELNASFYRFPYPNQVISWARRSKGIRWSVKVHRSITHLRRLSVKALDVWRKFYNLFKPLHQYIDFYLFQLPPT
;
A
#
# COMPACT_ATOMS: atom_id res chain seq x y z
N MET A 1 -22.02 6.93 9.00
CA MET A 1 -20.96 7.08 7.99
C MET A 1 -19.70 6.50 8.60
N GLU A 2 -19.12 5.48 7.98
CA GLU A 2 -17.80 4.98 8.41
C GLU A 2 -16.70 5.89 7.85
N VAL A 3 -15.72 6.23 8.69
CA VAL A 3 -14.62 7.14 8.33
C VAL A 3 -13.31 6.42 8.57
N TYR A 4 -12.44 6.44 7.57
CA TYR A 4 -11.11 5.86 7.61
C TYR A 4 -10.05 6.96 7.58
N VAL A 5 -9.24 7.02 8.62
CA VAL A 5 -8.19 8.02 8.83
C VAL A 5 -6.86 7.29 9.01
N GLY A 6 -5.85 7.73 8.28
CA GLY A 6 -4.56 7.06 8.18
C GLY A 6 -3.47 7.99 7.68
N THR A 7 -2.29 7.41 7.46
CA THR A 7 -1.10 8.11 6.96
C THR A 7 -0.51 7.43 5.73
N SER A 8 0.31 8.17 4.97
CA SER A 8 1.09 7.65 3.84
C SER A 8 2.33 6.88 4.29
N GLY A 9 2.09 5.73 4.91
CA GLY A 9 3.08 4.86 5.54
C GLY A 9 2.97 4.89 7.06
N TRP A 10 3.95 4.30 7.72
CA TRP A 10 4.00 4.16 9.18
C TRP A 10 5.38 4.47 9.77
N LEU A 11 6.33 4.91 8.93
CA LEU A 11 7.68 5.27 9.34
C LEU A 11 7.74 6.78 9.62
N TYR A 12 7.43 7.14 10.85
CA TYR A 12 7.46 8.52 11.34
C TYR A 12 8.11 8.56 12.73
N ASP A 13 8.59 9.73 13.15
CA ASP A 13 9.27 9.92 14.44
C ASP A 13 8.38 9.56 15.64
N TRP A 14 7.06 9.68 15.50
CA TRP A 14 6.08 9.30 16.53
C TRP A 14 5.81 7.79 16.59
N ASN A 15 6.31 7.00 15.63
CA ASN A 15 6.29 5.55 15.69
C ASN A 15 7.66 5.03 16.21
N PRO A 16 7.85 4.86 17.52
CA PRO A 16 9.13 4.53 18.14
C PRO A 16 9.70 3.17 17.72
N LYS A 17 8.87 2.28 17.15
CA LYS A 17 9.32 0.97 16.64
C LYS A 17 9.51 0.95 15.14
N GLY A 18 9.09 2.00 14.42
CA GLY A 18 9.19 2.13 12.97
C GLY A 18 8.54 0.99 12.18
N ASN A 19 7.66 0.21 12.80
CA ASN A 19 7.08 -0.98 12.18
C ASN A 19 5.55 -0.91 12.14
N PHE A 20 4.98 -1.73 11.25
CA PHE A 20 3.54 -1.74 11.00
C PHE A 20 2.74 -2.26 12.21
N GLU A 21 3.29 -3.17 13.00
CA GLU A 21 2.62 -3.75 14.17
C GLU A 21 2.38 -2.69 15.24
N TRP A 22 3.42 -1.91 15.57
CA TRP A 22 3.27 -0.78 16.48
C TRP A 22 2.25 0.23 15.96
N TYR A 23 2.24 0.51 14.65
CA TYR A 23 1.25 1.41 14.04
C TYR A 23 -0.18 0.93 14.26
N VAL A 24 -0.46 -0.35 13.99
CA VAL A 24 -1.80 -0.94 14.18
C VAL A 24 -2.23 -0.86 15.65
N GLU A 25 -1.31 -1.14 16.57
CA GLU A 25 -1.64 -1.24 18.00
C GLU A 25 -1.71 0.11 18.72
N ASN A 26 -0.95 1.12 18.28
CA ASN A 26 -0.70 2.32 19.09
C ASN A 26 -1.08 3.64 18.42
N SER A 27 -1.28 3.70 17.10
CA SER A 27 -1.53 4.98 16.41
C SER A 27 -2.94 5.54 16.64
N GLY A 28 -3.92 4.69 16.99
CA GLY A 28 -5.34 5.05 17.00
C GLY A 28 -5.94 5.27 15.61
N LEU A 29 -5.18 5.02 14.54
CA LEU A 29 -5.62 5.12 13.15
C LEU A 29 -6.21 3.79 12.67
N ASN A 30 -7.11 3.86 11.69
CA ASN A 30 -7.83 2.69 11.15
C ASN A 30 -7.60 2.48 9.65
N ALA A 31 -6.68 3.24 9.05
CA ALA A 31 -6.27 3.05 7.67
C ALA A 31 -4.81 3.39 7.44
N VAL A 32 -4.26 2.92 6.32
CA VAL A 32 -2.89 3.22 5.91
C VAL A 32 -2.75 3.22 4.38
N GLU A 33 -1.96 4.14 3.86
CA GLU A 33 -1.52 4.10 2.47
C GLU A 33 -0.12 3.50 2.36
N LEU A 34 0.03 2.43 1.58
CA LEU A 34 1.34 1.91 1.22
C LEU A 34 1.96 2.76 0.10
N ASN A 35 2.84 3.69 0.49
CA ASN A 35 3.57 4.53 -0.47
C ASN A 35 4.89 3.88 -0.94
N ALA A 36 5.50 2.98 -0.14
CA ALA A 36 6.77 2.32 -0.51
C ALA A 36 6.67 1.51 -1.81
N SER A 37 5.48 0.96 -2.10
CA SER A 37 5.21 0.21 -3.33
C SER A 37 5.30 1.05 -4.61
N PHE A 38 5.25 2.38 -4.50
CA PHE A 38 5.48 3.30 -5.61
C PHE A 38 6.91 3.17 -6.16
N TYR A 39 7.89 2.92 -5.29
CA TYR A 39 9.31 2.90 -5.64
C TYR A 39 9.83 1.49 -5.93
N ARG A 40 9.29 0.48 -5.22
CA ARG A 40 9.76 -0.90 -5.31
C ARG A 40 8.62 -1.87 -5.07
N PHE A 41 8.63 -3.01 -5.77
CA PHE A 41 7.74 -4.12 -5.42
C PHE A 41 8.08 -4.67 -4.02
N PRO A 42 7.10 -4.78 -3.11
CA PRO A 42 7.30 -5.48 -1.85
C PRO A 42 7.72 -6.93 -2.07
N TYR A 43 8.40 -7.51 -1.10
CA TYR A 43 8.61 -8.95 -1.10
C TYR A 43 7.28 -9.67 -0.73
N PRO A 44 7.00 -10.86 -1.30
CA PRO A 44 5.77 -11.60 -0.99
C PRO A 44 5.56 -11.87 0.50
N ASN A 45 6.64 -12.16 1.24
CA ASN A 45 6.59 -12.37 2.69
C ASN A 45 6.19 -11.11 3.47
N GLN A 46 6.55 -9.91 3.00
CA GLN A 46 6.11 -8.65 3.60
C GLN A 46 4.60 -8.47 3.46
N VAL A 47 4.06 -8.73 2.26
CA VAL A 47 2.60 -8.65 2.01
C VAL A 47 1.83 -9.64 2.90
N ILE A 48 2.32 -10.88 3.03
CA ILE A 48 1.72 -11.88 3.92
C ILE A 48 1.78 -11.42 5.38
N SER A 49 2.92 -10.87 5.81
CA SER A 49 3.09 -10.34 7.17
C SER A 49 2.11 -9.20 7.46
N TRP A 50 1.98 -8.24 6.54
CA TRP A 50 1.01 -7.16 6.65
C TRP A 50 -0.43 -7.69 6.73
N ALA A 51 -0.80 -8.63 5.88
CA ALA A 51 -2.15 -9.20 5.87
C ALA A 51 -2.51 -9.87 7.21
N ARG A 52 -1.56 -10.57 7.84
CA ARG A 52 -1.76 -11.19 9.16
C ARG A 52 -1.97 -10.15 10.28
N ARG A 53 -1.41 -8.96 10.11
CA ARG A 53 -1.39 -7.87 11.12
C ARG A 53 -2.42 -6.77 10.84
N SER A 54 -3.16 -6.84 9.72
CA SER A 54 -4.07 -5.77 9.26
C SER A 54 -5.43 -5.77 9.96
N LYS A 55 -5.54 -6.30 11.18
CA LYS A 55 -6.81 -6.36 11.88
C LYS A 55 -7.29 -4.95 12.18
N GLY A 56 -8.44 -4.56 11.63
CA GLY A 56 -9.02 -3.23 11.80
C GLY A 56 -8.36 -2.11 10.97
N ILE A 57 -7.40 -2.44 10.10
CA ILE A 57 -6.75 -1.48 9.21
C ILE A 57 -7.24 -1.67 7.77
N ARG A 58 -7.74 -0.59 7.16
CA ARG A 58 -7.98 -0.54 5.72
C ARG A 58 -6.77 0.01 4.97
N TRP A 59 -6.56 -0.47 3.75
CA TRP A 59 -5.39 -0.15 2.96
C TRP A 59 -5.77 0.58 1.69
N SER A 60 -4.99 1.61 1.37
CA SER A 60 -4.78 2.04 -0.01
C SER A 60 -3.37 1.66 -0.44
N VAL A 61 -3.22 1.19 -1.68
CA VAL A 61 -1.91 0.78 -2.22
C VAL A 61 -1.53 1.68 -3.36
N LYS A 62 -0.45 2.43 -3.21
CA LYS A 62 0.05 3.27 -4.29
C LYS A 62 0.74 2.42 -5.34
N VAL A 63 0.24 2.54 -6.56
CA VAL A 63 0.70 1.72 -7.68
C VAL A 63 2.12 2.10 -8.08
N HIS A 64 2.93 1.09 -8.40
CA HIS A 64 4.33 1.27 -8.76
C HIS A 64 4.52 2.30 -9.89
N ARG A 65 5.50 3.19 -9.76
CA ARG A 65 5.78 4.29 -10.70
C ARG A 65 6.05 3.83 -12.13
N SER A 66 6.49 2.58 -12.32
CA SER A 66 6.68 2.05 -13.68
C SER A 66 5.37 1.96 -14.46
N ILE A 67 4.22 1.86 -13.79
CA ILE A 67 2.89 1.80 -14.41
C ILE A 67 2.39 3.22 -14.71
N THR A 68 2.47 4.14 -13.73
CA THR A 68 1.89 5.48 -13.85
C THR A 68 2.83 6.52 -14.47
N HIS A 69 4.11 6.53 -14.12
CA HIS A 69 5.06 7.55 -14.56
C HIS A 69 5.88 7.12 -15.78
N LEU A 70 6.38 5.87 -15.79
CA LEU A 70 7.27 5.41 -16.87
C LEU A 70 6.49 4.91 -18.09
N ARG A 71 5.52 4.01 -17.88
CA ARG A 71 4.70 3.44 -18.97
C ARG A 71 3.41 4.21 -19.20
N ARG A 72 3.13 5.24 -18.39
CA ARG A 72 1.99 6.19 -18.54
C ARG A 72 0.67 5.50 -18.87
N LEU A 73 0.31 4.46 -18.11
CA LEU A 73 -0.92 3.66 -18.29
C LEU A 73 -1.11 3.03 -19.68
N SER A 74 -0.04 2.89 -20.48
CA SER A 74 -0.11 2.24 -21.79
C SER A 74 -0.35 0.73 -21.69
N VAL A 75 -0.72 0.11 -22.81
CA VAL A 75 -0.87 -1.35 -22.94
C VAL A 75 0.36 -2.12 -22.44
N LYS A 76 1.56 -1.55 -22.62
CA LYS A 76 2.84 -2.13 -22.16
C LYS A 76 2.95 -2.21 -20.62
N ALA A 77 2.04 -1.57 -19.87
CA ALA A 77 2.00 -1.62 -18.41
C ALA A 77 1.12 -2.77 -17.87
N LEU A 78 0.27 -3.37 -18.70
CA LEU A 78 -0.73 -4.36 -18.26
C LEU A 78 -0.09 -5.57 -17.58
N ASP A 79 1.01 -6.11 -18.11
CA ASP A 79 1.67 -7.27 -17.50
C ASP A 79 2.33 -6.93 -16.17
N VAL A 80 2.89 -5.73 -16.06
CA VAL A 80 3.47 -5.24 -14.80
C VAL A 80 2.36 -5.01 -13.76
N TRP A 81 1.24 -4.44 -14.17
CA TRP A 81 0.06 -4.28 -13.33
C TRP A 81 -0.47 -5.62 -12.83
N ARG A 82 -0.65 -6.62 -13.70
CA ARG A 82 -1.10 -7.96 -13.31
C ARG A 82 -0.17 -8.60 -12.28
N LYS A 83 1.16 -8.51 -12.49
CA LYS A 83 2.16 -8.99 -11.53
C LYS A 83 2.06 -8.26 -10.18
N PHE A 84 1.94 -6.93 -10.22
CA PHE A 84 1.80 -6.10 -9.02
C PHE A 84 0.51 -6.41 -8.26
N TYR A 85 -0.64 -6.43 -8.94
CA TYR A 85 -1.93 -6.76 -8.35
C TYR A 85 -1.93 -8.16 -7.72
N ASN A 86 -1.37 -9.16 -8.42
CA ASN A 86 -1.29 -10.53 -7.93
C ASN A 86 -0.40 -10.68 -6.69
N LEU A 87 0.66 -9.88 -6.56
CA LEU A 87 1.52 -9.86 -5.38
C LEU A 87 0.73 -9.51 -4.11
N PHE A 88 -0.30 -8.66 -4.23
CA PHE A 88 -1.13 -8.21 -3.11
C PHE A 88 -2.30 -9.12 -2.77
N LYS A 89 -2.48 -10.26 -3.47
CA LYS A 89 -3.57 -11.22 -3.18
C LYS A 89 -3.78 -11.53 -1.69
N PRO A 90 -2.72 -11.79 -0.89
CA PRO A 90 -2.90 -12.05 0.54
C PRO A 90 -3.54 -10.88 1.32
N LEU A 91 -3.37 -9.65 0.84
CA LEU A 91 -3.84 -8.41 1.49
C LEU A 91 -5.16 -7.90 0.92
N HIS A 92 -5.67 -8.46 -0.19
CA HIS A 92 -6.83 -7.92 -0.94
C HIS A 92 -8.07 -7.66 -0.09
N GLN A 93 -8.37 -8.51 0.89
CA GLN A 93 -9.53 -8.31 1.79
C GLN A 93 -9.48 -7.00 2.59
N TYR A 94 -8.29 -6.44 2.79
CA TYR A 94 -8.05 -5.19 3.53
C TYR A 94 -7.85 -3.98 2.61
N ILE A 95 -7.66 -4.18 1.31
CA ILE A 95 -7.41 -3.11 0.36
C ILE A 95 -8.75 -2.55 -0.13
N ASP A 96 -8.97 -1.26 0.09
CA ASP A 96 -10.13 -0.55 -0.46
C ASP A 96 -9.89 -0.13 -1.91
N PHE A 97 -8.69 0.36 -2.22
CA PHE A 97 -8.35 0.81 -3.56
C PHE A 97 -6.84 0.82 -3.84
N TYR A 98 -6.53 0.86 -5.14
CA TYR A 98 -5.19 1.12 -5.64
C TYR A 98 -5.12 2.57 -6.14
N LEU A 99 -4.18 3.34 -5.60
CA LEU A 99 -3.98 4.73 -6.00
C LEU A 99 -3.07 4.82 -7.24
N PHE A 100 -3.66 5.22 -8.36
CA PHE A 100 -2.94 5.55 -9.60
C PHE A 100 -2.67 7.05 -9.67
N GLN A 101 -1.66 7.52 -8.96
CA GLN A 101 -1.22 8.92 -9.05
C GLN A 101 -0.39 9.14 -10.31
N LEU A 102 -0.81 10.10 -11.14
CA LEU A 102 -0.12 10.50 -12.37
C LEU A 102 0.92 11.60 -12.10
N PRO A 103 1.98 11.68 -12.93
CA PRO A 103 2.88 12.83 -12.90
C PRO A 103 2.14 14.11 -13.30
N PRO A 104 2.64 15.29 -12.90
CA PRO A 104 2.08 16.58 -13.30
C PRO A 104 2.33 16.94 -14.79
N THR A 105 3.03 16.09 -15.55
CA THR A 105 3.49 16.32 -16.94
C THR A 105 3.40 15.09 -17.83
#